data_AF-A0A7C3UAV9-F1
#
_entry.id   AF-A0A7C3UAV9-F1
#
_cell.length_a   1.000
_cell.length_b   1.000
_cell.length_c   1.000
_cell.angle_alpha   90.00
_cell.angle_beta   90.00
_cell.angle_gamma   90.00
#
_symmetry.space_group_name_H-M   'P 1'
#
loop_
_entity.id
_entity.type
_entity.pdbx_description
1 polymer ?
#
loop_
_entity_poly.entity_id
_entity_poly.type
_entity_poly.pdbx_seq_one_letter_code
_entity_poly.pdbx_strand_id
1 'polypeptide(L)'
;MVGTDISLNEFRLKRARGAILEYIRGLKNRADLKWVLGVLRGSFGVSMNEALALMQSIKNDKSLMLTPDRLDRLELLRRKIEVEEW
;
A
#
# COMPACT_ATOMS: atom_id res chain seq x y z
N MET A 1 30.15 5.31 3.19
CA MET A 1 28.82 5.88 2.92
C MET A 1 27.81 4.74 2.95
N VAL A 2 27.07 4.55 4.04
CA VAL A 2 26.09 3.44 4.22
C VAL A 2 24.72 3.98 4.69
N GLY A 3 24.57 5.30 4.87
CA GLY A 3 23.37 5.90 5.49
C GLY A 3 22.23 6.26 4.53
N THR A 4 22.50 6.42 3.23
CA THR A 4 21.53 7.01 2.30
C THR A 4 20.49 6.00 1.79
N ASP A 5 20.90 4.77 1.44
CA ASP A 5 20.00 3.76 0.86
C ASP A 5 18.97 3.20 1.85
N ILE A 6 19.35 3.04 3.12
CA ILE A 6 18.43 2.59 4.18
C ILE A 6 17.30 3.62 4.36
N SER A 7 17.63 4.91 4.32
CA SER A 7 16.65 5.98 4.49
C SER A 7 15.64 6.05 3.33
N LEU A 8 16.08 5.79 2.11
CA LEU A 8 15.22 5.83 0.93
C LEU A 8 14.26 4.64 0.91
N ASN A 9 14.74 3.44 1.24
CA ASN A 9 13.87 2.26 1.27
C ASN A 9 12.80 2.38 2.38
N GLU A 10 13.21 2.82 3.57
CA GLU A 10 12.27 3.06 4.67
C GLU A 10 11.21 4.12 4.29
N PHE A 11 11.63 5.19 3.62
CA PHE A 11 10.73 6.20 3.07
C PHE A 11 9.72 5.60 2.08
N ARG A 12 10.16 4.78 1.11
CA ARG A 12 9.30 4.14 0.11
C ARG A 12 8.25 3.24 0.77
N LEU A 13 8.68 2.40 1.73
CA LEU A 13 7.78 1.51 2.47
C LEU A 13 6.76 2.27 3.32
N LYS A 14 7.19 3.33 4.03
CA LYS A 14 6.28 4.19 4.82
C LYS A 14 5.26 4.89 3.93
N ARG A 15 5.70 5.42 2.78
CA ARG A 15 4.83 6.05 1.79
C ARG A 15 3.80 5.08 1.21
N ALA A 16 4.25 3.89 0.80
CA ALA A 16 3.38 2.83 0.28
C ALA A 16 2.33 2.42 1.31
N ARG A 17 2.75 2.18 2.57
CA ARG A 17 1.82 1.89 3.68
C ARG A 17 0.78 2.98 3.85
N GLY A 18 1.21 4.25 3.87
CA GLY A 18 0.31 5.40 4.01
C GLY A 18 -0.72 5.48 2.87
N ALA A 19 -0.30 5.21 1.64
CA ALA A 19 -1.20 5.20 0.49
C ALA A 19 -2.24 4.08 0.56
N ILE A 20 -1.85 2.86 0.96
CA ILE A 20 -2.78 1.75 1.17
C ILE A 20 -3.79 2.12 2.26
N LEU A 21 -3.33 2.69 3.37
CA LEU A 21 -4.21 3.11 4.48
C LEU A 21 -5.19 4.22 4.07
N GLU A 22 -4.76 5.22 3.28
CA GLU A 22 -5.65 6.27 2.74
C GLU A 22 -6.72 5.66 1.81
N TYR A 23 -6.32 4.75 0.92
CA TYR A 23 -7.22 4.09 -0.01
C TYR A 23 -8.28 3.23 0.69
N ILE A 24 -7.88 2.37 1.64
CA ILE A 24 -8.85 1.51 2.34
C ILE A 24 -9.80 2.33 3.21
N ARG A 25 -9.36 3.48 3.74
CA ARG A 25 -10.25 4.37 4.53
C ARG A 25 -11.42 4.88 3.71
N GLY A 26 -11.27 5.03 2.39
CA GLY A 26 -12.34 5.45 1.48
C GLY A 26 -12.88 6.87 1.70
N LEU A 27 -12.22 7.69 2.54
CA LEU A 27 -12.72 9.01 2.95
C LEU A 27 -12.48 10.12 1.91
N LYS A 28 -11.55 9.91 0.99
CA LYS A 28 -11.16 10.91 -0.01
C LYS A 28 -11.40 10.37 -1.40
N ASN A 29 -12.18 11.09 -2.20
CA ASN A 29 -12.46 10.74 -3.60
C ASN A 29 -11.20 10.53 -4.44
N ARG A 30 -10.10 11.23 -4.10
CA ARG A 30 -8.80 11.10 -4.78
C ARG A 30 -8.02 9.83 -4.44
N ALA A 31 -8.32 9.17 -3.32
CA ALA A 31 -7.62 7.96 -2.89
C ALA A 31 -8.31 6.73 -3.46
N ASP A 32 -8.49 6.73 -4.78
CA ASP A 32 -9.10 5.63 -5.53
C ASP A 32 -8.07 4.54 -5.86
N LEU A 33 -8.54 3.47 -6.50
CA LEU A 33 -7.71 2.32 -6.87
C LEU A 33 -6.58 2.71 -7.83
N LYS A 34 -6.84 3.61 -8.78
CA LYS A 34 -5.84 4.06 -9.76
C LYS A 34 -4.74 4.85 -9.06
N TRP A 35 -5.12 5.72 -8.13
CA TRP A 35 -4.19 6.53 -7.36
C TRP A 35 -3.25 5.66 -6.51
N VAL A 36 -3.78 4.70 -5.74
CA VAL A 36 -2.93 3.85 -4.90
C VAL A 36 -1.99 2.99 -5.74
N LEU A 37 -2.45 2.43 -6.86
CA LEU A 37 -1.58 1.69 -7.80
C LEU A 37 -0.48 2.59 -8.37
N GLY A 38 -0.81 3.82 -8.74
CA GLY A 38 0.17 4.80 -9.21
C GLY A 38 1.23 5.14 -8.16
N VAL A 39 0.85 5.21 -6.88
CA VAL A 39 1.82 5.42 -5.78
C VAL A 39 2.70 4.18 -5.59
N LEU A 40 2.13 2.99 -5.65
CA LEU A 40 2.87 1.74 -5.44
C LEU A 40 3.84 1.42 -6.58
N ARG A 41 3.57 1.87 -7.81
CA ARG A 41 4.39 1.58 -9.00
C ARG A 41 5.24 2.75 -9.51
N GLY A 42 5.02 3.97 -9.01
CA GLY A 42 5.72 5.16 -9.48
C GLY A 42 7.22 5.14 -9.20
N SER A 43 7.93 6.23 -9.51
CA SER A 43 9.39 6.35 -9.33
C SER A 43 9.89 6.12 -7.89
N PHE A 44 8.99 6.22 -6.90
CA PHE A 44 9.24 5.89 -5.49
C PHE A 44 8.36 4.73 -5.00
N GLY A 45 7.95 3.86 -5.92
CA GLY A 45 7.10 2.71 -5.69
C GLY A 45 7.81 1.60 -4.91
N VAL A 46 7.21 0.42 -4.83
CA VAL A 46 7.75 -0.76 -4.15
C VAL A 46 7.62 -1.98 -5.07
N SER A 47 8.36 -3.05 -4.79
CA SER A 47 8.13 -4.33 -5.47
C SER A 47 6.77 -4.94 -5.10
N MET A 48 6.29 -5.87 -5.92
CA MET A 48 5.02 -6.56 -5.68
C MET A 48 5.02 -7.25 -4.31
N ASN A 49 6.12 -7.93 -3.99
CA ASN A 49 6.29 -8.65 -2.73
C ASN A 49 6.27 -7.70 -1.53
N GLU A 50 6.91 -6.53 -1.64
CA GLU A 50 6.84 -5.51 -0.59
C GLU A 50 5.42 -4.97 -0.42
N ALA A 51 4.70 -4.72 -1.52
CA ALA A 51 3.32 -4.27 -1.46
C ALA A 51 2.42 -5.30 -0.76
N LEU A 52 2.50 -6.57 -1.17
CA LEU A 52 1.73 -7.67 -0.57
C LEU A 52 2.10 -7.88 0.91
N ALA A 53 3.38 -7.80 1.27
CA ALA A 53 3.84 -7.87 2.65
C ALA A 53 3.29 -6.71 3.50
N LEU A 54 3.27 -5.49 2.97
CA LEU A 54 2.66 -4.33 3.62
C LEU A 54 1.17 -4.54 3.84
N MET A 55 0.44 -5.07 2.85
CA MET A 55 -0.98 -5.37 2.98
C MET A 55 -1.27 -6.43 4.05
N GLN A 56 -0.46 -7.48 4.11
CA GLN A 56 -0.56 -8.51 5.15
C GLN A 56 -0.27 -7.93 6.54
N SER A 57 0.73 -7.04 6.65
CA SER A 57 1.03 -6.30 7.87
C SER A 57 -0.15 -5.41 8.29
N ILE A 58 -0.79 -4.67 7.37
CA ILE A 58 -1.99 -3.87 7.65
C ILE A 58 -3.12 -4.76 8.16
N LYS A 59 -3.38 -5.89 7.49
CA LYS A 59 -4.45 -6.84 7.87
C LYS A 59 -4.28 -7.40 9.28
N ASN A 60 -3.04 -7.60 9.72
CA ASN A 60 -2.71 -8.17 11.04
C ASN A 60 -2.55 -7.12 12.15
N ASP A 61 -2.57 -5.82 11.81
CA ASP A 61 -2.36 -4.73 12.75
C ASP A 61 -3.62 -4.48 13.58
N LYS A 62 -3.63 -4.97 14.82
CA LYS A 62 -4.76 -4.84 15.76
C LYS A 62 -5.05 -3.40 16.18
N SER A 63 -4.14 -2.46 15.94
CA SER A 63 -4.38 -1.04 16.22
C SER A 63 -5.25 -0.37 15.15
N LEU A 64 -5.43 -1.02 14.00
CA LEU A 64 -6.25 -0.52 12.91
C LEU A 64 -7.67 -1.08 13.02
N MET A 65 -8.65 -0.18 13.04
CA MET A 65 -10.06 -0.56 12.90
C MET A 65 -10.34 -0.94 11.44
N LEU A 66 -10.28 -2.24 11.12
CA LEU A 66 -10.60 -2.77 9.79
C LEU A 66 -12.06 -3.21 9.73
N THR A 67 -12.93 -2.31 9.28
CA THR A 67 -14.33 -2.64 8.99
C THR A 67 -14.42 -3.58 7.77
N PRO A 68 -15.55 -4.28 7.56
CA PRO A 68 -15.75 -5.10 6.37
C PRO A 68 -15.44 -4.37 5.04
N ASP A 69 -15.94 -3.14 4.86
CA ASP A 69 -15.64 -2.32 3.67
C ASP A 69 -14.13 -2.06 3.47
N ARG A 70 -13.38 -1.83 4.56
CA ARG A 70 -11.93 -1.64 4.49
C ARG A 70 -11.21 -2.92 4.07
N LEU A 71 -11.69 -4.07 4.53
CA LEU A 71 -11.17 -5.39 4.15
C LEU A 71 -11.48 -5.70 2.68
N ASP A 72 -12.67 -5.37 2.20
CA ASP A 72 -13.07 -5.56 0.80
C ASP A 72 -12.23 -4.69 -0.13
N ARG A 73 -11.99 -3.42 0.24
CA ARG A 73 -11.07 -2.53 -0.48
C ARG A 73 -9.65 -3.09 -0.50
N LEU A 74 -9.14 -3.57 0.64
CA LEU A 74 -7.81 -4.15 0.74
C LEU A 74 -7.69 -5.39 -0.16
N GLU A 75 -8.70 -6.27 -0.16
CA GLU A 75 -8.73 -7.46 -1.01
C GLU A 75 -8.83 -7.10 -2.51
N LEU A 76 -9.62 -6.09 -2.87
CA LEU A 76 -9.69 -5.58 -4.24
C LEU A 76 -8.32 -5.10 -4.73
N LEU A 77 -7.60 -4.34 -3.90
CA LEU A 77 -6.25 -3.90 -4.22
C LEU A 77 -5.30 -5.10 -4.37
N ARG A 78 -5.40 -6.11 -3.51
CA ARG A 78 -4.52 -7.30 -3.54
C ARG A 78 -4.66 -8.03 -4.87
N ARG A 79 -5.91 -8.30 -5.28
CA ARG A 79 -6.21 -8.95 -6.57
C ARG A 79 -5.67 -8.16 -7.74
N LYS A 80 -5.73 -6.83 -7.69
CA LYS A 80 -5.20 -5.96 -8.75
C LYS A 80 -3.68 -6.00 -8.84
N ILE A 81 -3.01 -6.08 -7.70
CA ILE A 81 -1.55 -6.25 -7.62
C ILE A 81 -1.14 -7.61 -8.20
N GLU A 82 -1.90 -8.68 -7.92
CA GLU A 82 -1.55 -10.05 -8.34
C GLU A 82 -1.82 -10.36 -9.83
N VAL A 83 -2.75 -9.63 -10.46
CA VAL A 83 -3.18 -9.89 -11.85
C VAL A 83 -2.46 -9.01 -12.87
N GLU A 84 -1.93 -7.86 -12.47
CA GLU A 84 -1.27 -6.93 -13.39
C GLU A 84 0.25 -7.15 -13.40
N GLU A 85 0.90 -6.99 -14.57
CA GLU A 85 2.36 -6.91 -14.64
C GLU A 85 2.86 -5.74 -13.76
N TRP A 86 3.85 -6.03 -12.92
CA TRP A 86 4.26 -5.16 -11.82
C TRP A 86 5.43 -4.23 -12.16
#